data_AF-A0A8S1FDK6-F1
#
_entry.id   AF-A0A8S1FDK6-F1
#
_cell.length_a   1.000
_cell.length_b   1.000
_cell.length_c   1.000
_cell.angle_alpha   90.00
_cell.angle_beta   90.00
_cell.angle_gamma   90.00
#
_symmetry.space_group_name_H-M   'P 1'
#
loop_
_entity.id
_entity.type
_entity.pdbx_description
1 polymer ?
#
loop_
_entity_poly.entity_id
_entity_poly.type
_entity_poly.pdbx_seq_one_letter_code
_entity_poly.pdbx_strand_id
1 'polypeptide(L)'
;MNHSYNNHRRSRHSHQHRPRQNLRRFPDRWDRYDNVGRDIEGTRFVPFKTPLDDSFFYGKDLPQELQFGVRSLINMARQANKEIGLVIDLTNTDRYYDKTEWADHGVKYIKLNCPGHEVDEREDLVEKFIDVVKEFVENPENGTKLIGVHCTHGLNRTGYLICRYLIDVENYTAADAISVFEFYRGHPMERPKYKKSLYDAELYKKGLLPRQESESTEEGAGDSSAHQTCTP
;
A
#
# COMPACT_ATOMS: atom_id res chain seq x y z
N MET A 1 38.82 -31.36 -69.71
CA MET A 1 38.54 -29.92 -69.50
C MET A 1 37.28 -29.80 -68.66
N ASN A 2 37.37 -29.05 -67.56
CA ASN A 2 36.28 -28.50 -66.74
C ASN A 2 35.47 -29.44 -65.85
N HIS A 3 35.18 -29.13 -64.59
CA HIS A 3 35.74 -28.19 -63.60
C HIS A 3 35.06 -28.60 -62.26
N SER A 4 35.83 -28.88 -61.21
CA SER A 4 35.30 -29.00 -59.85
C SER A 4 34.77 -27.64 -59.39
N TYR A 5 33.56 -27.61 -58.85
CA TYR A 5 33.12 -26.51 -58.00
C TYR A 5 32.46 -27.04 -56.72
N ASN A 6 33.29 -27.13 -55.68
CA ASN A 6 32.86 -27.04 -54.29
C ASN A 6 32.13 -25.71 -54.10
N ASN A 7 30.92 -25.73 -53.55
CA ASN A 7 30.24 -24.53 -53.10
C ASN A 7 29.83 -24.68 -51.62
N HIS A 8 30.77 -24.34 -50.75
CA HIS A 8 30.48 -23.93 -49.38
C HIS A 8 29.87 -22.52 -49.41
N ARG A 9 28.58 -22.37 -49.09
CA ARG A 9 28.03 -21.08 -48.64
C ARG A 9 26.98 -21.24 -47.55
N ARG A 10 27.51 -21.18 -46.32
CA ARG A 10 26.99 -20.49 -45.13
C ARG A 10 25.47 -20.47 -44.95
N SER A 11 25.00 -21.33 -44.06
CA SER A 11 23.72 -21.17 -43.36
C SER A 11 23.64 -19.76 -42.78
N ARG A 12 22.69 -18.96 -43.30
CA ARG A 12 22.33 -17.67 -42.71
C ARG A 12 21.65 -17.96 -41.39
N HIS A 13 22.40 -17.88 -40.29
CA HIS A 13 21.81 -17.70 -38.98
C HIS A 13 21.06 -16.37 -39.01
N SER A 14 19.74 -16.44 -39.21
CA SER A 14 18.85 -15.37 -38.83
C SER A 14 18.99 -15.23 -37.31
N HIS A 15 19.66 -14.19 -36.87
CA HIS A 15 19.44 -13.67 -35.53
C HIS A 15 17.98 -13.22 -35.50
N GLN A 16 17.08 -14.14 -35.14
CA GLN A 16 15.80 -13.79 -34.59
C GLN A 16 16.11 -12.91 -33.38
N HIS A 17 16.01 -11.60 -33.57
CA HIS A 17 15.80 -10.68 -32.47
C HIS A 17 14.51 -11.13 -31.79
N ARG A 18 14.63 -12.04 -30.81
CA ARG A 18 13.58 -12.21 -29.81
C ARG A 18 13.41 -10.82 -29.20
N PRO A 19 12.22 -10.19 -29.30
CA PRO A 19 12.00 -8.94 -28.61
C PRO A 19 12.37 -9.19 -27.15
N ARG A 20 13.24 -8.34 -26.59
CA ARG A 20 13.51 -8.37 -25.15
C ARG A 20 12.14 -8.22 -24.49
N GLN A 21 11.59 -9.32 -24.00
CA GLN A 21 10.37 -9.27 -23.22
C GLN A 21 10.68 -8.35 -22.05
N ASN A 22 9.99 -7.21 -21.97
CA ASN A 22 10.16 -6.27 -20.86
C ASN A 22 9.60 -6.94 -19.61
N LEU A 23 10.39 -7.83 -19.02
CA LEU A 23 10.05 -8.51 -17.78
C LEU A 23 9.95 -7.45 -16.70
N ARG A 24 8.73 -7.25 -16.19
CA ARG A 24 8.53 -6.35 -15.05
C ARG A 24 9.33 -6.88 -13.87
N ARG A 25 10.07 -5.98 -13.24
CA ARG A 25 10.79 -6.28 -12.01
C ARG A 25 9.82 -6.17 -10.85
N PHE A 26 9.95 -7.07 -9.87
CA PHE A 26 9.25 -6.90 -8.61
C PHE A 26 9.67 -5.57 -7.95
N PRO A 27 8.80 -4.98 -7.11
CA PRO A 27 9.22 -3.92 -6.23
C PRO A 27 10.43 -4.39 -5.40
N ASP A 28 11.37 -3.50 -5.12
CA ASP A 28 12.57 -3.84 -4.36
C ASP A 28 12.22 -4.59 -3.05
N ARG A 29 12.91 -5.71 -2.78
CA ARG A 29 12.69 -6.60 -1.63
C ARG A 29 11.27 -7.17 -1.46
N TRP A 30 10.38 -7.07 -2.43
CA TRP A 30 8.99 -7.53 -2.29
C TRP A 30 8.88 -9.03 -2.01
N ASP A 31 9.81 -9.83 -2.54
CA ASP A 31 9.95 -11.27 -2.36
C ASP A 31 10.50 -11.68 -0.98
N ARG A 32 11.03 -10.73 -0.20
CA ARG A 32 11.60 -11.00 1.14
C ARG A 32 10.57 -11.04 2.26
N TYR A 33 9.33 -10.67 1.98
CA TYR A 33 8.27 -10.58 2.98
C TYR A 33 7.11 -11.50 2.64
N ASP A 34 6.50 -12.06 3.67
CA ASP A 34 5.30 -12.88 3.57
C ASP A 34 4.17 -12.07 2.93
N ASN A 35 3.36 -12.77 2.13
CA ASN A 35 2.29 -12.17 1.36
C ASN A 35 1.25 -11.46 2.25
N VAL A 36 0.81 -12.14 3.30
CA VAL A 36 -0.29 -11.73 4.17
C VAL A 36 0.10 -12.03 5.61
N GLY A 37 -0.19 -11.11 6.53
CA GLY A 37 -0.21 -11.39 7.96
C GLY A 37 -1.48 -12.13 8.37
N ARG A 38 -1.56 -12.47 9.66
CA ARG A 38 -2.82 -12.89 10.28
C ARG A 38 -3.70 -11.66 10.51
N ASP A 39 -5.01 -11.85 10.52
CA ASP A 39 -5.94 -10.86 11.04
C ASP A 39 -5.67 -10.61 12.52
N ILE A 40 -5.64 -9.33 12.89
CA ILE A 40 -5.29 -8.90 14.24
C ILE A 40 -6.48 -9.18 15.15
N GLU A 41 -6.29 -10.07 16.13
CA GLU A 41 -7.30 -10.46 17.10
C GLU A 41 -7.90 -9.26 17.84
N GLY A 42 -9.20 -9.28 18.08
CA GLY A 42 -9.94 -8.17 18.67
C GLY A 42 -10.20 -7.00 17.72
N THR A 43 -9.72 -7.08 16.47
CA THR A 43 -9.93 -6.08 15.43
C THR A 43 -10.47 -6.73 14.16
N ARG A 44 -10.59 -5.95 13.07
CA ARG A 44 -10.94 -6.45 11.72
C ARG A 44 -9.80 -6.30 10.72
N PHE A 45 -8.60 -5.92 11.15
CA PHE A 45 -7.49 -5.63 10.24
C PHE A 45 -6.73 -6.88 9.82
N VAL A 46 -6.39 -6.95 8.53
CA VAL A 46 -5.41 -7.90 7.99
C VAL A 46 -4.35 -7.14 7.19
N PRO A 47 -3.09 -7.09 7.66
CA PRO A 47 -2.03 -6.39 6.93
C PRO A 47 -1.38 -7.32 5.89
N PHE A 48 -1.09 -6.80 4.70
CA PHE A 48 -0.48 -7.58 3.62
C PHE A 48 0.44 -6.71 2.76
N LYS A 49 1.33 -7.33 1.96
CA LYS A 49 2.14 -6.59 0.96
C LYS A 49 1.31 -6.28 -0.27
N THR A 50 1.79 -5.45 -1.21
CA THR A 50 1.01 -5.18 -2.42
C THR A 50 0.85 -6.46 -3.25
N PRO A 51 -0.36 -6.81 -3.73
CA PRO A 51 -0.50 -7.82 -4.77
C PRO A 51 0.12 -7.30 -6.06
N LEU A 52 0.47 -8.21 -6.97
CA LEU A 52 1.00 -7.91 -8.29
C LEU A 52 0.16 -8.61 -9.36
N ASP A 53 -0.03 -7.96 -10.51
CA ASP A 53 -0.66 -8.56 -11.68
C ASP A 53 0.22 -9.67 -12.31
N ASP A 54 -0.40 -10.52 -13.14
CA ASP A 54 0.26 -11.64 -13.82
C ASP A 54 1.48 -11.23 -14.67
N SER A 55 1.51 -9.98 -15.15
CA SER A 55 2.62 -9.47 -15.94
C SER A 55 3.91 -9.31 -15.13
N PHE A 56 3.83 -9.23 -13.80
CA PHE A 56 4.98 -9.33 -12.91
C PHE A 56 5.53 -10.75 -12.78
N PHE A 57 4.74 -11.79 -13.02
CA PHE A 57 5.18 -13.19 -12.88
C PHE A 57 5.59 -13.82 -14.21
N TYR A 58 5.13 -13.28 -15.35
CA TYR A 58 5.50 -13.76 -16.67
C TYR A 58 7.03 -13.89 -16.85
N GLY A 59 7.46 -15.04 -17.38
CA GLY A 59 8.87 -15.34 -17.64
C GLY A 59 9.72 -15.56 -16.39
N LYS A 60 9.12 -15.64 -15.20
CA LYS A 60 9.80 -16.06 -13.96
C LYS A 60 9.44 -17.51 -13.67
N ASP A 61 10.44 -18.31 -13.32
CA ASP A 61 10.27 -19.69 -12.87
C ASP A 61 9.76 -19.70 -11.41
N LEU A 62 8.54 -19.17 -11.21
CA LEU A 62 7.91 -19.03 -9.90
C LEU A 62 6.60 -19.85 -9.87
N PRO A 63 6.49 -20.86 -8.99
CA PRO A 63 5.28 -21.64 -8.81
C PRO A 63 4.05 -20.76 -8.56
N GLN A 64 2.88 -21.19 -9.04
CA GLN A 64 1.64 -20.42 -8.97
C GLN A 64 1.24 -20.08 -7.52
N GLU A 65 1.59 -20.96 -6.58
CA GLU A 65 1.30 -20.80 -5.15
C GLU A 65 2.11 -19.66 -4.51
N LEU A 66 3.24 -19.31 -5.12
CA LEU A 66 4.09 -18.19 -4.69
C LEU A 66 3.76 -16.88 -5.41
N GLN A 67 2.86 -16.92 -6.40
CA GLN A 67 2.37 -15.73 -7.09
C GLN A 67 1.25 -15.07 -6.29
N PHE A 68 1.52 -13.87 -5.81
CA PHE A 68 0.59 -13.12 -4.97
C PHE A 68 -0.13 -12.02 -5.75
N GLY A 69 -1.32 -12.35 -6.26
CA GLY A 69 -2.27 -11.41 -6.86
C GLY A 69 -3.49 -11.19 -5.96
N VAL A 70 -4.43 -10.36 -6.43
CA VAL A 70 -5.70 -10.06 -5.73
C VAL A 70 -6.49 -11.35 -5.47
N ARG A 71 -6.68 -12.18 -6.50
CA ARG A 71 -7.35 -13.47 -6.37
C ARG A 71 -6.69 -14.39 -5.33
N SER A 72 -5.37 -14.35 -5.19
CA SER A 72 -4.65 -15.14 -4.18
C SER A 72 -5.09 -14.74 -2.77
N LEU A 73 -5.19 -13.44 -2.47
CA LEU A 73 -5.67 -12.95 -1.16
C LEU A 73 -7.12 -13.37 -0.88
N ILE A 74 -8.00 -13.21 -1.88
CA ILE A 74 -9.42 -13.59 -1.74
C ILE A 74 -9.58 -15.09 -1.49
N ASN A 75 -8.81 -15.92 -2.20
CA ASN A 75 -8.82 -17.38 -1.98
C ASN A 75 -8.29 -17.75 -0.59
N MET A 76 -7.21 -17.12 -0.13
CA MET A 76 -6.68 -17.34 1.22
C MET A 76 -7.70 -16.99 2.30
N ALA A 77 -8.40 -15.84 2.17
CA ALA A 77 -9.46 -15.47 3.09
C ALA A 77 -10.60 -16.50 3.11
N ARG A 78 -11.09 -16.92 1.94
CA ARG A 78 -12.16 -17.93 1.83
C ARG A 78 -11.77 -19.27 2.44
N GLN A 79 -10.53 -19.74 2.20
CA GLN A 79 -10.02 -20.99 2.79
C GLN A 79 -9.94 -20.91 4.31
N ALA A 80 -9.74 -19.71 4.87
CA ALA A 80 -9.77 -19.45 6.30
C ALA A 80 -11.19 -19.15 6.84
N ASN A 81 -12.25 -19.41 6.07
CA ASN A 81 -13.64 -19.07 6.39
C ASN A 81 -13.84 -17.58 6.76
N LYS A 82 -13.12 -16.70 6.05
CA LYS A 82 -13.15 -15.25 6.23
C LYS A 82 -13.53 -14.56 4.92
N GLU A 83 -14.06 -13.35 5.04
CA GLU A 83 -14.39 -12.49 3.90
C GLU A 83 -13.69 -11.15 4.08
N ILE A 84 -13.11 -10.59 3.02
CA ILE A 84 -12.56 -9.23 3.01
C ILE A 84 -13.64 -8.32 2.42
N GLY A 85 -14.02 -7.25 3.11
CA GLY A 85 -15.03 -6.31 2.62
C GLY A 85 -14.45 -4.96 2.20
N LEU A 86 -13.26 -4.62 2.69
CA LEU A 86 -12.56 -3.37 2.37
C LEU A 86 -11.08 -3.63 2.15
N VAL A 87 -10.50 -2.98 1.15
CA VAL A 87 -9.06 -2.85 0.95
C VAL A 87 -8.66 -1.38 0.92
N ILE A 88 -7.67 -1.03 1.74
CA ILE A 88 -7.04 0.28 1.79
C ILE A 88 -5.61 0.18 1.22
N ASP A 89 -5.41 0.75 0.03
CA ASP A 89 -4.11 0.83 -0.65
C ASP A 89 -3.40 2.14 -0.30
N LEU A 90 -2.23 2.00 0.33
CA LEU A 90 -1.36 3.10 0.77
C LEU A 90 -0.20 3.38 -0.22
N THR A 91 -0.16 2.68 -1.34
CA THR A 91 0.88 2.89 -2.36
C THR A 91 0.65 4.19 -3.13
N ASN A 92 1.73 4.85 -3.53
CA ASN A 92 1.66 6.05 -4.37
C ASN A 92 1.81 5.71 -5.86
N THR A 93 1.21 4.60 -6.30
CA THR A 93 1.28 4.14 -7.70
C THR A 93 0.13 3.20 -8.02
N ASP A 94 -0.35 3.20 -9.26
CA ASP A 94 -1.36 2.26 -9.76
C ASP A 94 -0.75 1.17 -10.66
N ARG A 95 0.58 1.00 -10.62
CA ARG A 95 1.29 0.13 -11.56
C ARG A 95 1.32 -1.35 -11.17
N TYR A 96 0.91 -1.70 -9.96
CA TYR A 96 1.14 -3.03 -9.39
C TYR A 96 0.08 -4.05 -9.78
N TYR A 97 -1.19 -3.65 -9.78
CA TYR A 97 -2.32 -4.51 -10.10
C TYR A 97 -3.50 -3.64 -10.56
N ASP A 98 -4.49 -4.26 -11.18
CA ASP A 98 -5.73 -3.58 -11.56
C ASP A 98 -6.67 -3.47 -10.34
N LYS A 99 -6.88 -2.25 -9.86
CA LYS A 99 -7.76 -1.98 -8.72
C LYS A 99 -9.23 -2.36 -8.96
N THR A 100 -9.65 -2.51 -10.22
CA THR A 100 -11.03 -2.88 -10.54
C THR A 100 -11.35 -4.32 -10.18
N GLU A 101 -10.34 -5.21 -10.09
CA GLU A 101 -10.49 -6.62 -9.74
C GLU A 101 -11.09 -6.83 -8.33
N TRP A 102 -10.94 -5.86 -7.42
CA TRP A 102 -11.59 -5.91 -6.10
C TRP A 102 -13.12 -5.91 -6.19
N ALA A 103 -13.69 -5.16 -7.14
CA ALA A 103 -15.14 -5.05 -7.30
C ALA A 103 -15.77 -6.37 -7.75
N ASP A 104 -15.05 -7.15 -8.57
CA ASP A 104 -15.47 -8.50 -9.01
C ASP A 104 -15.57 -9.50 -7.85
N HIS A 105 -15.01 -9.14 -6.69
CA HIS A 105 -15.06 -9.91 -5.46
C HIS A 105 -15.94 -9.29 -4.37
N GLY A 106 -16.69 -8.23 -4.70
CA GLY A 106 -17.55 -7.53 -3.74
C GLY A 106 -16.77 -6.75 -2.67
N VAL A 107 -15.51 -6.41 -2.95
CA VAL A 107 -14.62 -5.72 -2.00
C VAL A 107 -14.57 -4.23 -2.33
N LYS A 108 -14.90 -3.37 -1.34
CA LYS A 108 -14.72 -1.92 -1.46
C LYS A 108 -13.22 -1.63 -1.52
N TYR A 109 -12.79 -0.82 -2.49
CA TYR A 109 -11.39 -0.42 -2.63
C TYR A 109 -11.23 1.08 -2.41
N ILE A 110 -10.30 1.46 -1.52
CA ILE A 110 -9.95 2.84 -1.22
C ILE A 110 -8.45 3.03 -1.39
N LYS A 111 -8.05 4.02 -2.19
CA LYS A 111 -6.64 4.41 -2.32
C LYS A 111 -6.38 5.66 -1.47
N LEU A 112 -5.56 5.52 -0.44
CA LEU A 112 -5.04 6.63 0.36
C LEU A 112 -3.61 6.90 -0.06
N ASN A 113 -3.46 7.72 -1.10
CA ASN A 113 -2.15 8.09 -1.61
C ASN A 113 -1.33 8.75 -0.49
N CYS A 114 -0.21 8.13 -0.16
CA CYS A 114 0.81 8.66 0.74
C CYS A 114 1.98 9.17 -0.11
N PRO A 115 1.88 10.36 -0.75
CA PRO A 115 2.94 10.92 -1.58
C PRO A 115 4.17 11.27 -0.73
N GLY A 116 5.34 11.34 -1.37
CA GLY A 116 6.65 11.53 -0.74
C GLY A 116 6.73 12.70 0.25
N HIS A 117 6.40 12.38 1.50
CA HIS A 117 6.77 12.85 2.83
C HIS A 117 6.28 11.72 3.75
N GLU A 118 6.93 11.46 4.87
CA GLU A 118 6.65 10.23 5.60
C GLU A 118 5.28 10.36 6.32
N VAL A 119 4.42 9.33 6.21
CA VAL A 119 3.01 9.35 6.69
C VAL A 119 2.85 9.82 8.15
N ASP A 120 3.90 9.74 8.96
CA ASP A 120 3.95 10.20 10.34
C ASP A 120 3.84 11.71 10.53
N GLU A 121 3.94 12.49 9.46
CA GLU A 121 3.77 13.95 9.48
C GLU A 121 2.40 14.37 8.92
N ARG A 122 1.54 13.42 8.56
CA ARG A 122 0.29 13.65 7.83
C ARG A 122 -0.92 13.25 8.65
N GLU A 123 -1.29 14.10 9.60
CA GLU A 123 -2.46 13.86 10.45
C GLU A 123 -3.76 13.78 9.62
N ASP A 124 -3.87 14.52 8.52
CA ASP A 124 -5.01 14.43 7.60
C ASP A 124 -5.15 13.03 6.95
N LEU A 125 -4.04 12.31 6.75
CA LEU A 125 -4.08 10.92 6.26
C LEU A 125 -4.50 9.95 7.37
N VAL A 126 -4.10 10.23 8.61
CA VAL A 126 -4.53 9.44 9.79
C VAL A 126 -6.03 9.60 9.99
N GLU A 127 -6.55 10.83 9.99
CA GLU A 127 -7.98 11.13 10.12
C GLU A 127 -8.79 10.44 9.01
N LYS A 128 -8.39 10.60 7.73
CA LYS A 128 -9.05 9.93 6.61
C LYS A 128 -9.03 8.41 6.74
N PHE A 129 -7.93 7.82 7.21
CA PHE A 129 -7.85 6.39 7.45
C PHE A 129 -8.84 5.96 8.54
N ILE A 130 -8.89 6.69 9.66
CA ILE A 130 -9.83 6.43 10.76
C ILE A 130 -11.28 6.52 10.28
N ASP A 131 -11.63 7.56 9.51
CA ASP A 131 -12.98 7.78 9.00
C ASP A 131 -13.42 6.64 8.06
N VAL A 132 -12.54 6.24 7.13
CA VAL A 132 -12.80 5.11 6.22
C VAL A 132 -13.02 3.81 6.99
N VAL A 133 -12.23 3.56 8.04
CA VAL A 133 -12.38 2.37 8.88
C VAL A 133 -13.67 2.43 9.68
N LYS A 134 -13.99 3.56 10.31
CA LYS A 134 -15.23 3.72 11.08
C LYS A 134 -16.48 3.54 10.22
N GLU A 135 -16.53 4.19 9.06
CA GLU A 135 -17.64 4.04 8.09
C GLU A 135 -17.85 2.56 7.72
N PHE A 136 -16.77 1.82 7.50
CA PHE A 136 -16.85 0.41 7.17
C PHE A 136 -17.31 -0.45 8.35
N VAL A 137 -16.79 -0.20 9.55
CA VAL A 137 -17.10 -0.99 10.75
C VAL A 137 -18.52 -0.75 11.25
N GLU A 138 -19.00 0.50 11.18
CA GLU A 138 -20.34 0.90 11.63
C GLU A 138 -21.46 0.44 10.69
N ASN A 139 -21.15 0.11 9.43
CA ASN A 139 -22.14 -0.45 8.51
C ASN A 139 -22.48 -1.92 8.87
N PRO A 140 -23.74 -2.23 9.23
CA PRO A 140 -24.15 -3.59 9.61
C PRO A 140 -23.95 -4.64 8.52
N GLU A 141 -24.02 -4.27 7.24
CA GLU A 141 -23.79 -5.18 6.11
C GLU A 141 -22.35 -5.73 6.07
N ASN A 142 -21.42 -5.03 6.71
CA ASN A 142 -20.03 -5.45 6.80
C ASN A 142 -19.78 -6.39 7.99
N GLY A 143 -20.70 -6.56 8.94
CA GLY A 143 -20.64 -7.49 10.08
C GLY A 143 -19.23 -7.97 10.50
N THR A 144 -18.82 -9.13 9.99
CA THR A 144 -17.55 -9.81 10.32
C THR A 144 -16.46 -9.69 9.24
N LYS A 145 -16.70 -8.93 8.17
CA LYS A 145 -15.77 -8.79 7.04
C LYS A 145 -14.47 -8.11 7.48
N LEU A 146 -13.33 -8.53 6.93
CA LEU A 146 -12.03 -7.97 7.23
C LEU A 146 -11.74 -6.71 6.42
N ILE A 147 -10.85 -5.90 6.98
CA ILE A 147 -10.24 -4.71 6.39
C ILE A 147 -8.81 -5.06 6.02
N GLY A 148 -8.56 -5.25 4.73
CA GLY A 148 -7.23 -5.39 4.19
C GLY A 148 -6.52 -4.03 4.15
N VAL A 149 -5.29 -3.96 4.66
CA VAL A 149 -4.45 -2.75 4.52
C VAL A 149 -3.09 -3.13 3.96
N HIS A 150 -2.67 -2.44 2.90
CA HIS A 150 -1.35 -2.68 2.32
C HIS A 150 -0.62 -1.39 1.92
N CYS A 151 0.70 -1.46 1.97
CA CYS A 151 1.58 -0.57 1.22
C CYS A 151 2.39 -1.43 0.24
N THR A 152 3.60 -1.04 -0.15
CA THR A 152 4.43 -1.91 -1.01
C THR A 152 4.77 -3.23 -0.31
N HIS A 153 5.22 -3.17 0.95
CA HIS A 153 5.69 -4.34 1.72
C HIS A 153 4.74 -4.75 2.84
N GLY A 154 3.74 -3.92 3.15
CA GLY A 154 2.80 -4.17 4.24
C GLY A 154 3.39 -3.98 5.63
N LEU A 155 4.44 -3.17 5.79
CA LEU A 155 5.17 -3.01 7.05
C LEU A 155 5.01 -1.61 7.63
N ASN A 156 5.75 -0.64 7.11
CA ASN A 156 5.93 0.66 7.76
C ASN A 156 4.66 1.54 7.71
N ARG A 157 4.18 1.90 6.52
CA ARG A 157 2.97 2.74 6.37
C ARG A 157 1.70 2.01 6.83
N THR A 158 1.63 0.71 6.53
CA THR A 158 0.55 -0.18 6.98
C THR A 158 0.49 -0.25 8.50
N GLY A 159 1.62 -0.57 9.14
CA GLY A 159 1.71 -0.65 10.59
C GLY A 159 1.48 0.70 11.26
N TYR A 160 2.04 1.78 10.72
CA TYR A 160 1.80 3.11 11.26
C TYR A 160 0.31 3.46 11.31
N LEU A 161 -0.43 3.33 10.21
CA LEU A 161 -1.86 3.71 10.18
C LEU A 161 -2.74 2.76 11.01
N ILE A 162 -2.47 1.44 10.99
CA ILE A 162 -3.17 0.50 11.87
C ILE A 162 -2.90 0.87 13.34
N CYS A 163 -1.64 1.06 13.73
CA CYS A 163 -1.28 1.41 15.10
C CYS A 163 -1.87 2.76 15.52
N ARG A 164 -1.91 3.77 14.64
CA ARG A 164 -2.60 5.04 14.93
C ARG A 164 -4.08 4.82 15.21
N TYR A 165 -4.77 4.00 14.43
CA TYR A 165 -6.16 3.64 14.73
C TYR A 165 -6.30 2.95 16.10
N LEU A 166 -5.44 1.98 16.41
CA LEU A 166 -5.48 1.27 17.71
C LEU A 166 -5.25 2.22 18.90
N ILE A 167 -4.31 3.16 18.76
CA ILE A 167 -4.01 4.14 19.80
C ILE A 167 -5.17 5.13 19.92
N ASP A 168 -5.59 5.74 18.81
CA ASP A 168 -6.48 6.89 18.80
C ASP A 168 -7.93 6.47 19.09
N VAL A 169 -8.37 5.33 18.56
CA VAL A 169 -9.75 4.83 18.64
C VAL A 169 -9.90 3.74 19.70
N GLU A 170 -9.04 2.72 19.67
CA GLU A 170 -9.17 1.52 20.54
C GLU A 170 -8.44 1.64 21.89
N ASN A 171 -7.81 2.79 22.17
CA ASN A 171 -7.11 3.10 23.43
C ASN A 171 -5.92 2.17 23.76
N TYR A 172 -5.28 1.59 22.76
CA TYR A 172 -4.03 0.87 22.96
C TYR A 172 -2.90 1.83 23.36
N THR A 173 -1.94 1.35 24.16
CA THR A 173 -0.66 2.03 24.29
C THR A 173 0.13 1.91 22.99
N ALA A 174 1.09 2.80 22.72
CA ALA A 174 1.92 2.68 21.52
C ALA A 174 2.74 1.39 21.53
N ALA A 175 3.22 0.97 22.70
CA ALA A 175 3.95 -0.28 22.88
C ALA A 175 3.10 -1.50 22.50
N ASP A 176 1.85 -1.55 22.96
CA ASP A 176 0.93 -2.65 22.66
C ASP A 176 0.53 -2.64 21.18
N ALA A 177 0.17 -1.48 20.63
CA ALA A 177 -0.20 -1.35 19.22
C ALA A 177 0.91 -1.84 18.28
N ILE A 178 2.16 -1.42 18.54
CA ILE A 178 3.34 -1.87 17.76
C ILE A 178 3.53 -3.38 17.92
N SER A 179 3.52 -3.88 19.16
CA SER A 179 3.79 -5.30 19.43
C SER A 179 2.74 -6.22 18.79
N VAL A 180 1.47 -5.85 18.90
CA VAL A 180 0.35 -6.57 18.28
C VAL A 180 0.48 -6.54 16.76
N PHE A 181 0.71 -5.37 16.16
CA PHE A 181 0.88 -5.28 14.71
C PHE A 181 2.03 -6.17 14.22
N GLU A 182 3.22 -6.08 14.81
CA GLU A 182 4.40 -6.84 14.37
C GLU A 182 4.20 -8.35 14.52
N PHE A 183 3.55 -8.78 15.61
CA PHE A 183 3.23 -10.19 15.87
C PHE A 183 2.25 -10.77 14.84
N TYR A 184 1.18 -10.04 14.51
CA TYR A 184 0.17 -10.49 13.55
C TYR A 184 0.65 -10.33 12.10
N ARG A 185 1.44 -9.29 11.79
CA ARG A 185 2.07 -9.12 10.47
C ARG A 185 3.15 -10.17 10.19
N GLY A 186 3.82 -10.67 11.24
CA GLY A 186 4.93 -11.62 11.13
C GLY A 186 6.28 -10.97 10.82
N HIS A 187 6.33 -9.63 10.74
CA HIS A 187 7.53 -8.86 10.44
C HIS A 187 7.52 -7.54 11.21
N PRO A 188 8.70 -7.05 11.65
CA PRO A 188 8.81 -5.79 12.35
C PRO A 188 8.60 -4.60 11.40
N MET A 189 8.11 -3.48 11.94
CA MET A 189 8.26 -2.19 11.29
C MET A 189 9.74 -1.79 11.30
N GLU A 190 10.30 -1.60 10.11
CA GLU A 190 11.74 -1.38 9.92
C GLU A 190 12.16 0.07 10.21
N ARG A 191 11.27 1.06 10.10
CA ARG A 191 11.64 2.48 10.21
C ARG A 191 11.41 3.01 11.64
N PRO A 192 12.47 3.34 12.40
CA PRO A 192 12.35 3.76 13.81
C PRO A 192 11.51 5.03 14.02
N LYS A 193 11.59 5.98 13.09
CA LYS A 193 10.76 7.20 13.04
C LYS A 193 9.26 6.93 13.16
N TYR A 194 8.72 5.90 12.49
CA TYR A 194 7.30 5.56 12.64
C TYR A 194 6.98 5.08 14.06
N LYS A 195 7.86 4.26 14.66
CA LYS A 195 7.70 3.84 16.05
C LYS A 195 7.72 5.04 17.00
N LYS A 196 8.68 5.95 16.83
CA LYS A 196 8.77 7.19 17.61
C LYS A 196 7.48 8.01 17.50
N SER A 197 6.99 8.24 16.28
CA SER A 197 5.75 9.00 16.06
C SER A 197 4.53 8.36 16.72
N LEU A 198 4.45 7.02 16.79
CA LEU A 198 3.38 6.34 17.54
C LEU A 198 3.45 6.61 19.05
N TYR A 199 4.65 6.63 19.64
CA TYR A 199 4.82 7.03 21.05
C TYR A 199 4.46 8.50 21.27
N ASP A 200 4.85 9.38 20.35
CA ASP A 200 4.48 10.81 20.41
C ASP A 200 2.94 10.97 20.31
N ALA A 201 2.28 10.21 19.44
CA ALA A 201 0.81 10.20 19.31
C ALA A 201 0.10 9.79 20.61
N GLU A 202 0.59 8.75 21.30
CA GLU A 202 0.06 8.37 22.62
C GLU A 202 0.19 9.51 23.63
N LEU A 203 1.33 10.22 23.65
CA LEU A 203 1.55 11.35 24.55
C LEU A 203 0.64 12.53 24.20
N TYR A 204 0.43 12.84 22.91
CA TYR A 204 -0.53 13.85 22.47
C TYR A 204 -1.96 13.51 22.93
N LYS A 205 -2.37 12.25 22.77
CA LYS A 205 -3.69 11.78 23.22
C LYS A 205 -3.88 11.94 24.74
N LYS A 206 -2.82 11.75 25.53
CA LYS A 206 -2.83 11.95 26.99
C LYS A 206 -2.72 13.42 27.41
N GLY A 207 -2.57 14.37 26.48
CA GLY A 207 -2.33 15.78 26.78
C GLY A 207 -0.95 16.07 27.38
N LEU A 208 0.00 15.15 27.20
CA LEU A 208 1.37 15.24 27.75
C LEU A 208 2.37 15.87 26.77
N LEU A 209 1.97 16.13 25.53
CA LEU A 209 2.71 16.92 24.55
C LEU A 209 1.77 17.96 23.88
N PRO A 210 2.26 19.16 23.53
CA PRO A 210 1.48 20.19 22.84
C PRO A 210 1.33 19.85 21.35
N ARG A 211 0.11 19.81 20.79
CA ARG A 211 -0.07 19.61 19.35
C ARG A 211 0.73 20.67 18.58
N GLN A 212 1.50 20.23 17.58
CA GLN A 212 2.08 21.18 16.63
C GLN A 212 0.93 21.78 15.82
N GLU A 213 0.67 23.08 16.03
CA GLU A 213 -0.18 23.84 15.13
C GLU A 213 0.53 23.88 13.77
N SER A 214 -0.11 23.32 12.74
CA SER A 214 0.40 23.45 11.37
C SER A 214 0.37 24.93 11.00
N GLU A 215 1.54 25.54 10.78
CA GLU A 215 1.62 26.87 10.17
C GLU A 215 0.95 26.81 8.79
N SER A 216 -0.28 27.34 8.70
CA SER A 216 -0.88 27.67 7.43
C SER A 216 -0.10 28.84 6.85
N THR A 217 0.73 28.57 5.85
CA THR A 217 1.32 29.63 5.02
C THR A 217 0.19 30.30 4.25
N GLU A 218 -0.32 31.42 4.76
CA GLU A 218 -1.05 32.40 3.95
C GLU A 218 -0.05 33.05 2.99
N GLU A 219 0.07 32.52 1.77
CA GLU A 219 0.69 33.26 0.68
C GLU A 219 -0.26 34.40 0.27
N GLY A 220 0.19 35.62 0.53
CA GLY A 220 -0.53 36.86 0.26
C GLY A 220 -0.89 37.02 -1.21
N ALA A 221 -2.19 37.16 -1.49
CA ALA A 221 -2.66 37.77 -2.71
C ALA A 221 -2.40 39.28 -2.62
N GLY A 222 -1.35 39.72 -3.31
CA GLY A 222 -1.08 41.13 -3.54
C GLY A 222 -2.23 41.75 -4.32
N ASP A 223 -2.98 42.62 -3.67
CA ASP A 223 -3.94 43.51 -4.30
C ASP A 223 -3.17 44.58 -5.10
N SER A 224 -3.42 44.62 -6.40
CA SER A 224 -2.88 45.62 -7.32
C SER A 224 -3.98 46.00 -8.29
N SER A 225 -4.90 46.85 -7.85
CA SER A 225 -5.75 47.63 -8.77
C SER A 225 -5.98 49.05 -8.24
N ALA A 226 -4.98 49.91 -8.43
CA ALA A 226 -5.19 51.34 -8.32
C ALA A 226 -6.13 51.81 -9.44
N HIS A 227 -7.34 52.20 -9.07
CA HIS A 227 -8.29 52.93 -9.90
C HIS A 227 -7.71 54.30 -10.31
N GLN A 228 -7.60 54.50 -11.63
CA GLN A 228 -7.53 55.83 -12.23
C GLN A 228 -8.92 56.48 -12.19
N THR A 229 -9.05 57.60 -11.49
CA THR A 229 -10.19 58.51 -11.63
C THR A 229 -9.72 59.88 -12.12
N CYS A 230 -10.50 60.40 -13.06
CA CYS A 230 -10.28 61.51 -13.97
C CYS A 230 -10.55 62.88 -13.31
N THR A 231 -9.70 63.88 -13.61
CA THR A 231 -9.98 65.33 -13.84
C THR A 231 -10.62 66.19 -12.73
N PRO A 232 -10.34 67.51 -12.72
CA PRO A 232 -10.92 68.45 -13.69
C PRO A 232 -10.00 68.85 -14.85
#